data_AF-A0A7J9TKC4-F1
#
_entry.id   AF-A0A7J9TKC4-F1
#
_cell.length_a   1.000
_cell.length_b   1.000
_cell.length_c   1.000
_cell.angle_alpha   90.00
_cell.angle_beta   90.00
_cell.angle_gamma   90.00
#
_symmetry.space_group_name_H-M   'P 1'
#
loop_
_entity.id
_entity.type
_entity.pdbx_description
1 polymer ?
#
loop_
_entity_poly.entity_id
_entity_poly.type
_entity_poly.pdbx_seq_one_letter_code
_entity_poly.pdbx_strand_id
1 'polypeptide(L)' 'MEDRIREYQGMFPKLGDPIYIDPLGAVIGNVELGDYVSIWSNAVVRGDPCA' A
#
# COMPACT_ATOMS: atom_id res chain seq x y z
N MET A 1 -9.58 -8.09 -9.45
CA MET A 1 -9.58 -7.39 -8.15
C MET A 1 -8.14 -6.98 -7.92
N GLU A 2 -7.85 -5.69 -7.84
CA GLU A 2 -6.47 -5.17 -7.81
C GLU A 2 -5.79 -5.55 -6.50
N ASP A 3 -5.11 -6.71 -6.50
CA ASP A 3 -4.62 -7.45 -5.32
C ASP A 3 -3.53 -6.70 -4.50
N ARG A 4 -3.03 -5.59 -5.05
CA ARG A 4 -1.86 -4.86 -4.58
C ARG A 4 -2.15 -3.77 -3.54
N ILE A 5 -3.40 -3.30 -3.41
CA ILE A 5 -3.81 -2.33 -2.38
C ILE A 5 -4.95 -2.95 -1.59
N ARG A 6 -4.73 -3.23 -0.29
CA ARG A 6 -5.66 -4.01 0.52
C ARG A 6 -6.02 -3.32 1.82
N GLU A 7 -7.30 -3.36 2.15
CA GLU A 7 -7.81 -2.96 3.45
C GLU A 7 -7.37 -3.96 4.53
N TYR A 8 -7.13 -3.45 5.75
CA TYR A 8 -7.00 -4.29 6.94
C TYR A 8 -7.71 -3.62 8.12
N GLN A 9 -8.63 -4.34 8.77
CA GLN A 9 -9.39 -3.88 9.94
C GLN A 9 -10.03 -2.47 9.78
N GLY A 10 -10.67 -2.18 8.65
CA GLY A 10 -11.28 -0.86 8.41
C GLY A 10 -10.29 0.21 7.94
N MET A 11 -9.00 -0.11 7.82
CA MET A 11 -7.96 0.84 7.41
C MET A 11 -7.52 0.56 5.98
N PHE A 12 -7.66 1.57 5.12
CA PHE A 12 -7.23 1.52 3.73
C PHE A 12 -5.98 2.39 3.52
N PRO A 13 -5.01 1.96 2.69
CA PRO A 13 -3.85 2.78 2.40
C PRO A 13 -4.21 4.13 1.79
N LYS A 14 -3.54 5.20 2.23
CA LYS A 14 -3.63 6.52 1.62
C LYS A 14 -2.50 6.70 0.60
N LEU A 15 -2.85 7.12 -0.60
CA LEU A 15 -1.91 7.24 -1.72
C LEU A 15 -1.83 8.70 -2.17
N GLY A 16 -0.61 9.21 -2.34
CA GLY A 16 -0.34 10.46 -3.07
C GLY A 16 -0.47 10.30 -4.59
N ASP A 17 -0.14 11.36 -5.32
CA ASP A 17 -0.28 11.42 -6.78
C ASP A 17 0.90 12.20 -7.43
N PRO A 18 1.59 11.65 -8.46
CA PRO A 18 1.45 10.31 -9.02
C PRO A 18 2.12 9.26 -8.15
N ILE A 19 1.62 8.02 -8.24
CA ILE A 19 2.20 6.87 -7.54
C ILE A 19 2.37 5.67 -8.48
N TYR A 20 3.45 4.92 -8.28
CA TYR A 20 3.68 3.65 -8.97
C TYR A 20 3.69 2.49 -7.99
N ILE A 21 2.85 1.48 -8.25
CA ILE A 21 2.85 0.22 -7.50
C ILE A 21 2.95 -0.92 -8.51
N ASP A 22 4.08 -1.63 -8.47
CA ASP A 22 4.31 -2.80 -9.30
C ASP A 22 3.21 -3.86 -9.08
N PRO A 23 2.78 -4.60 -10.12
CA PRO A 23 1.76 -5.64 -9.99
C PRO A 23 2.08 -6.74 -8.96
N LEU A 24 3.37 -7.00 -8.68
CA LEU A 24 3.82 -7.97 -7.68
C LEU A 24 4.08 -7.35 -6.30
N GLY A 25 3.86 -6.05 -6.13
CA GLY A 25 3.94 -5.35 -4.84
C GLY A 25 2.64 -5.45 -4.05
N ALA A 26 2.71 -5.23 -2.74
CA ALA A 26 1.53 -5.15 -1.87
C ALA A 26 1.62 -4.02 -0.83
N VAL A 27 0.54 -3.26 -0.69
CA VAL A 27 0.35 -2.20 0.31
C VAL A 27 -0.93 -2.50 1.09
N ILE A 28 -0.83 -2.64 2.42
CA ILE A 28 -1.88 -3.23 3.24
C ILE A 28 -2.09 -2.42 4.53
N GLY A 29 -3.35 -2.08 4.82
CA GLY A 29 -3.75 -1.51 6.11
C GLY A 29 -3.40 -0.04 6.28
N ASN A 30 -2.95 0.32 7.48
CA ASN A 30 -2.65 1.70 7.88
C ASN A 30 -1.31 2.19 7.32
N VAL A 31 -1.29 2.47 6.02
CA VAL A 31 -0.11 2.94 5.28
C VAL A 31 -0.43 4.26 4.60
N GLU A 32 0.51 5.21 4.65
CA GLU A 32 0.45 6.46 3.90
C GLU A 32 1.68 6.55 2.99
N LEU A 33 1.45 6.64 1.68
CA LEU A 33 2.49 6.84 0.68
C LEU A 33 2.38 8.27 0.15
N GLY A 34 3.47 9.02 0.22
CA GLY A 34 3.52 10.39 -0.30
C GLY A 34 3.54 10.46 -1.84
N ASP A 35 3.57 11.68 -2.36
CA ASP A 35 3.65 11.94 -3.79
C ASP A 35 4.95 11.40 -4.39
N TYR A 36 4.88 10.92 -5.64
CA TYR A 36 6.01 10.38 -6.41
C TYR A 36 6.68 9.13 -5.81
N VAL A 37 6.00 8.43 -4.89
CA VAL A 37 6.49 7.16 -4.34
C VAL A 37 6.38 6.03 -5.37
N SER A 38 7.35 5.10 -5.32
CA SER A 38 7.33 3.87 -6.10
C SER A 38 7.53 2.64 -5.23
N ILE A 39 6.65 1.65 -5.39
CA ILE A 39 6.75 0.32 -4.77
C ILE A 39 7.05 -0.68 -5.89
N TRP A 40 8.20 -1.37 -5.77
CA TRP A 40 8.73 -2.26 -6.80
C TRP A 40 8.45 -3.74 -6.49
N SER A 41 8.75 -4.61 -7.45
CA SER A 41 8.34 -6.02 -7.43
C SER A 41 8.67 -6.75 -6.14
N ASN A 42 7.69 -7.49 -5.62
CA ASN A 42 7.75 -8.28 -4.39
C ASN A 42 7.95 -7.48 -3.09
N ALA A 43 7.89 -6.15 -3.12
CA ALA A 43 7.89 -5.34 -1.90
C ALA A 43 6.53 -5.43 -1.19
N VAL A 44 6.56 -5.60 0.14
CA VAL A 44 5.37 -5.63 1.00
C VAL A 44 5.47 -4.52 2.03
N VAL A 45 4.52 -3.58 1.97
CA VAL A 45 4.33 -2.54 2.99
C VAL A 45 3.06 -2.86 3.74
N ARG A 46 3.19 -3.26 5.02
CA ARG A 46 2.06 -3.70 5.84
C ARG A 46 2.04 -2.93 7.15
N GLY A 47 1.00 -2.11 7.32
CA GLY A 47 0.74 -1.36 8.54
C GLY A 47 -0.43 -1.99 9.30
N ASP A 48 -0.12 -2.84 10.28
CA ASP A 48 -1.12 -3.33 11.21
C ASP A 48 -1.29 -2.34 12.38
N PRO A 49 -2.49 -2.14 12.94
CA PRO A 49 -2.63 -1.48 14.23
C PRO A 49 -1.88 -2.28 15.30
N CYS A 50 -1.14 -1.59 16.17
CA CYS A 50 -0.58 -2.22 17.36
C CYS A 50 -1.73 -2.80 18.21
N ALA A 51 -1.50 -3.98 18.77
CA ALA A 51 -2.39 -4.60 19.76
C ALA A 51 -2.48 -3.77 21.04
#